data_AF-A0A0J8VCA2-F1
#
_entry.id   AF-A0A0J8VCA2-F1
#
_cell.length_a   1.000
_cell.length_b   1.000
_cell.length_c   1.000
_cell.angle_alpha   90.00
_cell.angle_beta   90.00
_cell.angle_gamma   90.00
#
_symmetry.space_group_name_H-M   'P 1'
#
loop_
_entity.id
_entity.type
_entity.pdbx_description
1 polymer ?
#
loop_
_entity_poly.entity_id
_entity_poly.type
_entity_poly.pdbx_seq_one_letter_code
_entity_poly.pdbx_strand_id
1 'polypeptide(L)'
;MFSVFTFSALTGCSSQQTQQLGLRSSTVTSVPQQMSNQEICDIYVHGRDSVHTRFAIASEWNRRGLSIKYCKDKNQELFITTLAKALVGISSETKKENANAVQPVQPVAK
;
A
#
# COMPACT_ATOMS: atom_id res chain seq x y z
N MET A 1 -5.69 -24.21 48.63
CA MET A 1 -4.77 -24.10 47.47
C MET A 1 -5.58 -24.41 46.23
N PHE A 2 -5.83 -23.43 45.36
CA PHE A 2 -6.04 -23.55 43.91
C PHE A 2 -6.46 -22.16 43.42
N SER A 3 -5.46 -21.29 43.21
CA SER A 3 -5.64 -19.97 42.60
C SER A 3 -5.74 -20.18 41.09
N VAL A 4 -6.92 -19.95 40.52
CA VAL A 4 -7.14 -20.01 39.06
C VAL A 4 -6.71 -18.67 38.47
N PHE A 5 -5.44 -18.58 38.11
CA PHE A 5 -4.90 -17.47 37.32
C PHE A 5 -5.38 -17.64 35.88
N THR A 6 -6.52 -17.02 35.56
CA THR A 6 -7.03 -16.99 34.19
C THR A 6 -6.17 -15.99 33.40
N PHE A 7 -5.09 -16.50 32.80
CA PHE A 7 -4.30 -15.77 31.81
C PHE A 7 -5.18 -15.62 30.56
N SER A 8 -5.84 -14.46 30.44
CA SER A 8 -6.43 -14.00 29.19
C SER A 8 -5.31 -13.87 28.16
N ALA A 9 -5.08 -14.94 27.41
CA ALA A 9 -4.22 -14.90 26.24
C ALA A 9 -4.86 -13.93 25.24
N LEU A 10 -4.36 -12.70 25.20
CA LEU A 10 -4.49 -11.83 24.04
C LEU A 10 -3.90 -12.60 22.86
N THR A 11 -4.74 -13.33 22.15
CA THR A 11 -4.41 -13.79 20.80
C THR A 11 -4.32 -12.53 19.95
N GLY A 12 -3.14 -11.93 19.90
CA GLY A 12 -2.84 -10.93 18.89
C GLY A 12 -3.02 -11.61 17.55
N CYS A 13 -4.05 -11.23 16.79
CA CYS A 13 -4.09 -11.54 15.37
C CYS A 13 -2.80 -10.97 14.79
N SER A 14 -1.89 -11.87 14.44
CA SER A 14 -0.65 -11.60 13.73
C SER A 14 -0.95 -10.62 12.59
N SER A 15 -0.49 -9.38 12.73
CA SER A 15 -0.63 -8.31 11.75
C SER A 15 0.28 -8.52 10.53
N GLN A 16 0.72 -9.76 10.27
CA GLN A 16 1.56 -10.10 9.13
C GLN A 16 0.87 -9.78 7.79
N GLN A 17 -0.45 -9.54 7.78
CA GLN A 17 -1.16 -9.00 6.62
C GLN A 17 -1.08 -7.46 6.55
N THR A 18 0.12 -6.90 6.70
CA THR A 18 0.41 -5.57 6.14
C THR A 18 0.70 -5.76 4.66
N GLN A 19 -0.32 -6.18 3.89
CA GLN A 19 -0.23 -6.35 2.44
C GLN A 19 -0.18 -4.96 1.78
N GLN A 20 0.99 -4.32 1.88
CA GLN A 20 1.41 -3.09 1.18
C GLN A 20 0.25 -2.10 0.91
N LEU A 21 -0.15 -1.35 1.94
CA LEU A 21 -1.05 -0.18 1.85
C LEU A 21 -2.44 -0.43 1.24
N GLY A 22 -2.86 -1.67 0.97
CA GLY A 22 -4.17 -1.99 0.37
C GLY A 22 -4.32 -1.57 -1.10
N LEU A 23 -3.34 -0.87 -1.69
CA LEU A 23 -3.45 -0.30 -3.03
C LEU A 23 -3.23 -1.32 -4.15
N ARG A 24 -2.57 -2.44 -3.87
CA ARG A 24 -2.18 -3.45 -4.88
C ARG A 24 -2.37 -4.89 -4.39
N SER A 25 -3.23 -5.10 -3.40
CA SER A 25 -3.40 -6.39 -2.72
C SER A 25 -4.25 -7.42 -3.49
N SER A 26 -4.85 -7.06 -4.62
CA SER A 26 -5.67 -7.99 -5.40
C SER A 26 -4.83 -9.04 -6.14
N THR A 27 -5.42 -10.22 -6.34
CA THR A 27 -4.85 -11.29 -7.15
C THR A 27 -4.67 -10.84 -8.60
N VAL A 28 -3.51 -11.11 -9.18
CA VAL A 28 -3.20 -10.76 -10.58
C VAL A 28 -3.75 -11.82 -11.51
N THR A 29 -4.47 -11.38 -12.55
CA THR A 29 -5.06 -12.26 -13.57
C THR A 29 -4.40 -12.13 -14.94
N SER A 30 -3.72 -11.01 -15.22
CA SER A 30 -2.98 -10.77 -16.47
C SER A 30 -1.97 -11.86 -16.76
N VAL A 31 -1.80 -12.26 -18.03
CA VAL A 31 -0.78 -13.26 -18.39
C VAL A 31 0.64 -12.72 -18.17
N PRO A 32 1.62 -13.56 -17.80
CA PRO A 32 2.97 -13.10 -17.43
C PRO A 32 3.64 -12.18 -18.46
N GLN A 33 3.44 -12.45 -19.76
CA GLN A 33 4.01 -11.66 -20.85
C GLN A 33 3.42 -10.23 -20.91
N GLN A 34 2.20 -10.04 -20.41
CA GLN A 34 1.50 -8.75 -20.36
C GLN A 34 1.62 -8.07 -18.99
N MET A 35 2.10 -8.76 -17.96
CA MET A 35 2.37 -8.15 -16.66
C MET A 35 3.44 -7.07 -16.79
N SER A 36 3.29 -5.97 -16.08
CA SER A 36 4.35 -4.98 -15.88
C SER A 36 5.48 -5.54 -15.01
N ASN A 37 6.66 -4.93 -15.08
CA ASN A 37 7.80 -5.33 -14.23
C ASN A 37 7.45 -5.28 -12.74
N GLN A 38 6.64 -4.29 -12.33
CA GLN A 38 6.19 -4.18 -10.96
C GLN A 38 5.29 -5.35 -10.57
N GLU A 39 4.36 -5.77 -11.43
CA GLU A 39 3.48 -6.89 -11.11
C GLU A 39 4.25 -8.21 -10.98
N ILE A 40 5.26 -8.42 -11.82
CA ILE A 40 6.17 -9.58 -11.69
C ILE A 40 6.98 -9.50 -10.39
N CYS A 41 7.50 -8.32 -10.04
CA CYS A 41 8.19 -8.12 -8.75
C CYS A 41 7.27 -8.38 -7.56
N ASP A 42 6.03 -7.88 -7.60
CA ASP A 42 5.05 -8.06 -6.54
C ASP A 42 4.74 -9.54 -6.31
N ILE A 43 4.59 -10.33 -7.38
CA ILE A 43 4.32 -11.77 -7.28
C ILE A 43 5.57 -12.54 -6.87
N TYR A 44 6.69 -12.35 -7.58
CA TYR A 44 7.88 -13.19 -7.44
C TYR A 44 8.68 -12.91 -6.18
N VAL A 45 8.81 -11.62 -5.80
CA VAL A 45 9.64 -11.16 -4.68
C VAL A 45 8.80 -10.82 -3.45
N HIS A 46 7.63 -10.22 -3.63
CA HIS A 46 6.81 -9.72 -2.52
C HIS A 46 5.61 -10.62 -2.17
N GLY A 47 5.43 -11.75 -2.87
CA GLY A 47 4.45 -12.77 -2.52
C GLY A 47 3.00 -12.39 -2.81
N ARG A 48 2.75 -11.49 -3.76
CA ARG A 48 1.38 -11.19 -4.22
C ARG A 48 0.78 -12.38 -4.98
N ASP A 49 -0.49 -12.67 -4.74
CA ASP A 49 -1.19 -13.77 -5.40
C ASP A 49 -1.36 -13.56 -6.91
N SER A 50 -1.34 -14.65 -7.66
CA SER A 50 -1.57 -14.71 -9.09
C SER A 50 -2.28 -16.00 -9.46
N VAL A 51 -3.11 -15.95 -10.51
CA VAL A 51 -3.74 -17.17 -11.08
C VAL A 51 -2.75 -18.02 -11.89
N HIS A 52 -1.56 -17.49 -12.17
CA HIS A 52 -0.52 -18.14 -12.95
C HIS A 52 0.49 -18.86 -12.06
N THR A 53 1.11 -19.91 -12.59
CA THR A 53 2.10 -20.70 -11.83
C THR A 53 3.35 -19.89 -11.51
N ARG A 54 4.00 -20.18 -10.37
CA ARG A 54 5.27 -19.53 -10.00
C ARG A 54 6.36 -19.73 -11.05
N PHE A 55 6.36 -20.86 -11.76
CA PHE A 55 7.28 -21.12 -12.86
C PHE A 55 7.09 -20.17 -14.04
N ALA A 56 5.85 -19.89 -14.44
CA ALA A 56 5.56 -18.95 -15.52
C ALA A 56 5.95 -17.51 -15.16
N ILE A 57 5.82 -17.14 -13.88
CA ILE A 57 6.30 -15.85 -13.37
C ILE A 57 7.83 -15.81 -13.34
N ALA A 58 8.48 -16.87 -12.87
CA ALA A 58 9.93 -16.96 -12.77
C ALA A 58 10.61 -16.95 -14.14
N SER A 59 10.03 -17.63 -15.14
CA SER A 59 10.57 -17.62 -16.51
C SER A 59 10.54 -16.21 -17.09
N GLU A 60 9.45 -15.48 -16.88
CA GLU A 60 9.30 -14.10 -17.35
C GLU A 60 10.22 -13.12 -16.59
N TRP A 61 10.36 -13.29 -15.27
CA TRP A 61 11.32 -12.54 -14.46
C TRP A 61 12.75 -12.68 -14.99
N ASN A 62 13.16 -13.92 -15.28
CA ASN A 62 14.47 -14.22 -15.88
C ASN A 62 14.58 -13.65 -17.30
N ARG A 63 13.57 -13.84 -18.14
CA ARG A 63 13.54 -13.34 -19.53
C ARG A 63 13.76 -11.83 -19.60
N ARG A 64 13.25 -11.09 -18.61
CA ARG A 64 13.38 -9.63 -18.51
C ARG A 64 14.65 -9.16 -17.82
N GLY A 65 15.48 -10.07 -17.29
CA GLY A 65 16.68 -9.71 -16.53
C GLY A 65 16.39 -8.90 -15.26
N LEU A 66 15.23 -9.13 -14.63
CA LEU A 66 14.88 -8.46 -13.38
C LEU A 66 15.77 -8.97 -12.25
N SER A 67 15.97 -8.14 -11.23
CA SER A 67 16.75 -8.50 -10.04
C SER A 67 15.97 -8.20 -8.77
N ILE A 68 16.31 -8.90 -7.69
CA ILE A 68 15.73 -8.63 -6.36
C ILE A 68 16.01 -7.17 -5.95
N LYS A 69 17.21 -6.65 -6.25
CA LYS A 69 17.58 -5.27 -5.99
C LYS A 69 16.65 -4.29 -6.72
N TYR A 70 16.44 -4.49 -8.03
CA TYR A 70 15.51 -3.67 -8.81
C TYR A 70 14.10 -3.66 -8.20
N CYS A 71 13.57 -4.83 -7.84
CA CYS A 71 12.24 -4.93 -7.24
C CYS A 71 12.15 -4.18 -5.90
N LYS A 72 13.17 -4.29 -5.04
CA LYS A 72 13.23 -3.57 -3.76
C LYS A 72 13.29 -2.06 -3.95
N ASP A 73 14.17 -1.58 -4.84
CA ASP A 73 14.36 -0.16 -5.10
C ASP A 73 13.06 0.47 -5.66
N LYS A 74 12.38 -0.22 -6.59
CA LYS A 74 11.08 0.23 -7.13
C LYS A 74 9.96 0.20 -6.12
N ASN A 75 9.91 -0.80 -5.25
CA ASN A 75 8.90 -0.87 -4.20
C ASN A 75 9.05 0.29 -3.19
N GLN A 76 10.28 0.66 -2.86
CA GLN A 76 10.55 1.81 -1.99
C GLN A 76 10.10 3.14 -2.65
N GLU A 77 10.40 3.35 -3.94
CA GLU A 77 9.92 4.53 -4.67
C GLU A 77 8.39 4.62 -4.65
N LEU A 78 7.70 3.51 -4.87
CA LEU A 78 6.22 3.46 -4.82
C LEU A 78 5.68 3.75 -3.42
N PHE A 79 6.34 3.26 -2.38
CA PHE A 79 5.98 3.54 -0.99
C PHE A 79 6.09 5.03 -0.68
N ILE A 80 7.23 5.65 -1.00
CA ILE A 80 7.48 7.08 -0.77
C ILE A 80 6.47 7.94 -1.53
N THR A 81 6.23 7.64 -2.81
CA THR A 81 5.27 8.40 -3.63
C THR A 81 3.84 8.24 -3.14
N THR A 82 3.46 7.06 -2.66
CA THR A 82 2.14 6.81 -2.07
C THR A 82 1.97 7.60 -0.77
N LEU A 83 2.96 7.56 0.11
CA LEU A 83 2.94 8.34 1.35
C LEU A 83 2.88 9.84 1.06
N ALA A 84 3.68 10.33 0.11
CA ALA A 84 3.65 11.73 -0.30
C ALA A 84 2.26 12.13 -0.81
N LYS A 85 1.62 11.30 -1.67
CA LYS A 85 0.25 11.54 -2.14
C LYS A 85 -0.77 11.53 -1.01
N ALA A 86 -0.65 10.60 -0.07
CA ALA A 86 -1.54 10.54 1.09
C ALA A 86 -1.41 11.80 1.95
N LEU A 87 -0.18 12.24 2.23
CA LEU A 87 0.09 13.46 3.01
C LEU A 87 -0.42 14.73 2.32
N VAL A 88 -0.23 14.85 1.00
CA VAL A 88 -0.79 15.97 0.22
C VAL A 88 -2.32 15.94 0.23
N GLY A 89 -2.92 14.76 0.07
CA GLY A 89 -4.37 14.58 0.18
C GLY A 89 -4.91 15.06 1.53
N ILE A 90 -4.31 14.61 2.64
CA ILE A 90 -4.67 15.03 4.00
C ILE A 90 -4.48 16.54 4.22
N SER A 91 -3.37 17.11 3.73
CA SER A 91 -3.12 18.54 3.80
C SER A 91 -4.12 19.37 2.99
N SER A 92 -4.61 18.83 1.88
CA SER A 92 -5.60 19.51 1.03
C SER A 92 -7.00 19.51 1.62
N GLU A 93 -7.40 18.47 2.35
CA GLU A 93 -8.67 18.43 3.09
C GLU A 93 -8.65 19.37 4.31
N THR A 94 -7.53 19.41 5.04
CA THR A 94 -7.35 20.34 6.19
C THR A 94 -7.41 21.82 5.75
N LYS A 95 -7.01 22.14 4.51
CA LYS A 95 -7.05 23.52 3.98
C LYS A 95 -8.44 23.97 3.52
N LYS A 96 -9.40 23.06 3.31
CA LYS A 96 -10.75 23.40 2.86
C LYS A 96 -11.69 23.84 3.99
N GLU A 97 -11.39 23.48 5.24
CA GLU A 97 -12.20 23.86 6.41
C GLU A 97 -11.84 25.24 6.99
N ASN A 98 -10.62 25.75 6.76
CA ASN A 98 -10.15 27.02 7.33
C ASN A 98 -10.14 28.22 6.35
N ALA A 99 -10.92 28.16 5.27
CA ALA A 99 -11.10 29.28 4.34
C ALA A 99 -12.45 30.00 4.48
N ASN A 100 -13.34 29.54 5.38
CA ASN A 100 -14.65 30.12 5.60
C ASN A 100 -14.83 30.61 7.04
N ALA A 101 -13.92 31.48 7.48
CA ALA A 101 -14.10 32.31 8.67
C ALA A 101 -13.57 33.72 8.38
N VAL A 102 -14.17 34.38 7.38
CA VAL A 102 -14.04 35.83 7.21
C VAL A 102 -15.19 36.48 7.95
N GLN A 103 -14.85 37.25 8.98
CA GLN A 103 -15.78 37.94 9.88
C GLN A 103 -16.67 38.94 9.11
N PRO A 104 -17.92 39.18 9.54
CA PRO A 104 -18.83 40.09 8.85
C PRO A 104 -18.38 41.54 8.98
N VAL A 105 -18.22 42.24 7.85
CA VAL A 105 -17.97 43.68 7.79
C VAL A 105 -19.29 44.43 7.98
N GLN A 106 -19.31 45.36 8.92
CA GLN A 106 -20.49 46.16 9.28
C GLN A 106 -20.91 47.12 8.15
N PRO A 107 -22.22 47.41 7.97
CA PRO A 107 -22.69 48.29 6.91
C PRO A 107 -22.45 49.77 7.25
N VAL A 108 -21.76 50.50 6.37
CA VAL A 108 -21.72 51.97 6.40
C VAL A 108 -22.84 52.50 5.52
N ALA A 109 -23.79 53.18 6.15
CA ALA A 109 -24.87 53.92 5.52
C ALA A 109 -24.34 55.21 4.86
N LYS A 110 -24.86 55.54 3.68
CA LYS A 110 -25.09 56.93 3.27
C LYS A 110 -26.23 57.02 2.26
#